data_AF-A0A7C6R8J9-F1
#
_entry.id   AF-A0A7C6R8J9-F1
#
_cell.length_a   1.000
_cell.length_b   1.000
_cell.length_c   1.000
_cell.angle_alpha   90.00
_cell.angle_beta   90.00
_cell.angle_gamma   90.00
#
_symmetry.space_group_name_H-M   'P 1'
#
loop_
_entity.id
_entity.type
_entity.pdbx_description
1 polymer ?
#
loop_
_entity_poly.entity_id
_entity_poly.type
_entity_poly.pdbx_seq_one_letter_code
_entity_poly.pdbx_strand_id
1 'polypeptide(L)' 'MTDELEATARIARDLIRFRTVNWGEGRSEGETEAAEYVAAELRRLGLTPQLFDAAPGRTSVVARVAGSDRSRPAL' A
#
# COMPACT_ATOMS: atom_id res chain seq x y z
N MET A 1 -30.14 -7.04 -4.51
CA MET A 1 -28.85 -6.61 -5.10
C MET A 1 -27.83 -6.73 -4.00
N THR A 2 -26.82 -7.58 -4.17
CA THR A 2 -25.63 -7.50 -3.32
C THR A 2 -25.04 -6.11 -3.52
N ASP A 3 -25.03 -5.32 -2.45
CA ASP A 3 -24.48 -3.97 -2.44
C ASP A 3 -22.95 -4.12 -2.52
N GLU A 4 -22.45 -4.31 -3.74
CA GLU A 4 -21.02 -4.54 -3.98
C GLU A 4 -20.30 -3.21 -3.90
N LEU A 5 -19.38 -3.09 -2.95
CA LEU A 5 -18.58 -1.90 -2.77
C LEU A 5 -17.71 -1.65 -4.00
N GLU A 6 -17.59 -0.38 -4.41
CA GLU A 6 -16.55 0.04 -5.35
C GLU A 6 -15.16 -0.38 -4.86
N ALA A 7 -14.23 -0.61 -5.79
CA ALA A 7 -12.87 -1.07 -5.47
C ALA A 7 -12.18 -0.18 -4.42
N THR A 8 -12.32 1.15 -4.52
CA THR A 8 -11.77 2.10 -3.55
C THR A 8 -12.33 1.86 -2.14
N ALA A 9 -13.66 1.74 -2.01
CA ALA A 9 -14.31 1.51 -0.72
C ALA A 9 -13.96 0.13 -0.15
N ARG A 10 -13.89 -0.90 -0.99
CA ARG A 10 -13.44 -2.24 -0.60
C ARG A 10 -12.01 -2.22 -0.06
N ILE A 11 -11.07 -1.63 -0.79
CA ILE A 11 -9.65 -1.54 -0.43
C ILE A 11 -9.49 -0.75 0.87
N ALA A 12 -10.15 0.41 1.00
CA ALA A 12 -10.09 1.21 2.22
C ALA A 12 -10.65 0.47 3.44
N ARG A 13 -11.80 -0.19 3.29
CA ARG A 13 -12.42 -1.01 4.34
C ARG A 13 -11.50 -2.15 4.77
N ASP A 14 -10.88 -2.83 3.82
CA ASP A 14 -9.96 -3.93 4.11
C ASP A 14 -8.68 -3.42 4.79
N LEU A 15 -8.15 -2.27 4.35
CA LEU A 15 -6.99 -1.61 4.95
C LEU A 15 -7.19 -1.24 6.42
N ILE A 16 -8.36 -0.68 6.77
CA ILE A 16 -8.68 -0.27 8.15
C ILE A 16 -8.66 -1.46 9.13
N ARG A 17 -8.80 -2.70 8.65
CA ARG A 17 -8.73 -3.90 9.50
C ARG A 17 -7.30 -4.30 9.88
N PHE A 18 -6.29 -3.82 9.17
CA PHE A 18 -4.90 -3.98 9.62
C PHE A 18 -4.63 -3.04 10.77
N ARG A 19 -4.13 -3.59 11.87
CA ARG A 19 -3.82 -2.85 13.09
C ARG A 19 -2.49 -2.12 12.95
N THR A 20 -2.42 -1.13 12.06
CA THR A 20 -1.22 -0.29 11.84
C THR A 20 -1.11 0.78 12.94
N VAL A 21 -0.72 0.38 14.16
CA VAL A 21 -0.65 1.29 15.31
C VAL A 21 0.78 1.73 15.53
N ASN A 22 1.00 3.05 15.57
CA ASN A 22 2.26 3.66 15.99
C ASN A 22 2.18 3.97 17.50
N TRP A 23 3.05 3.35 18.29
CA TRP A 23 3.11 3.51 19.74
C TRP A 23 4.10 4.61 20.18
N GLY A 24 4.83 5.21 19.24
CA GLY A 24 5.98 6.07 19.52
C GLY A 24 7.27 5.28 19.75
N GLU A 25 8.38 5.98 19.95
CA GLU A 25 9.69 5.40 20.30
C GLU A 25 10.20 4.30 19.34
N GLY A 26 9.84 4.41 18.06
CA GLY A 26 10.20 3.42 17.04
C GLY A 26 9.39 2.12 17.07
N ARG A 27 8.41 2.00 17.98
CA ARG A 27 7.52 0.84 18.09
C ARG A 27 6.27 1.03 17.25
N SER A 28 6.02 0.09 16.35
CA SER A 28 4.78 -0.01 15.59
C SER A 28 4.37 -1.47 15.43
N GLU A 29 3.13 -1.68 15.00
CA GLU A 29 2.55 -3.00 14.76
C GLU A 29 1.83 -2.97 13.41
N GLY A 30 1.84 -4.08 12.66
CA GLY A 30 0.95 -4.31 11.52
C GLY A 30 1.30 -3.61 10.19
N GLU A 31 2.38 -2.81 10.12
CA GLU A 31 2.75 -2.07 8.91
C GLU A 31 3.19 -2.99 7.76
N THR A 32 3.91 -4.09 8.04
CA THR A 32 4.33 -5.05 7.00
C THR A 32 3.13 -5.76 6.37
N GLU A 33 2.17 -6.23 7.16
CA GLU A 33 0.99 -6.92 6.66
C GLU A 33 0.11 -5.99 5.80
N ALA A 34 -0.04 -4.73 6.23
CA ALA A 34 -0.73 -3.72 5.44
C ALA A 34 0.02 -3.42 4.13
N ALA A 35 1.36 -3.31 4.19
CA ALA A 35 2.21 -3.09 3.02
C ALA A 35 2.10 -4.24 2.00
N GLU A 36 2.09 -5.49 2.45
CA GLU A 36 1.91 -6.66 1.60
C GLU A 36 0.54 -6.67 0.92
N TYR A 37 -0.52 -6.30 1.64
CA TYR A 37 -1.86 -6.15 1.06
C TYR A 37 -1.89 -5.09 -0.05
N VAL A 38 -1.33 -3.91 0.21
CA VAL A 38 -1.25 -2.83 -0.81
C VAL A 38 -0.42 -3.28 -2.01
N ALA A 39 0.71 -3.94 -1.77
CA ALA A 39 1.54 -4.47 -2.85
C ALA A 39 0.79 -5.51 -3.70
N ALA A 40 -0.04 -6.36 -3.08
CA ALA A 40 -0.88 -7.31 -3.81
C ALA A 40 -1.95 -6.61 -4.66
N GLU A 41 -2.62 -5.57 -4.14
CA GLU A 41 -3.57 -4.76 -4.93
C GLU A 41 -2.88 -4.05 -6.11
N LEU A 42 -1.71 -3.47 -5.90
CA LEU A 42 -0.93 -2.82 -6.96
C LEU A 42 -0.48 -3.81 -8.04
N ARG A 43 -0.09 -5.04 -7.66
CA ARG A 43 0.22 -6.12 -8.61
C ARG A 43 -1.01 -6.53 -9.43
N ARG A 44 -2.20 -6.59 -8.82
CA ARG A 44 -3.46 -6.84 -9.54
C ARG A 44 -3.76 -5.76 -10.59
N LEU A 45 -3.30 -4.53 -10.36
CA LEU A 45 -3.38 -3.42 -11.31
C LEU A 45 -2.27 -3.41 -12.36
N GLY A 46 -1.39 -4.42 -12.38
CA GLY A 46 -0.29 -4.54 -13.36
C GLY A 46 0.95 -3.72 -13.02
N LEU A 47 1.06 -3.19 -11.79
CA LEU A 47 2.25 -2.48 -11.33
C LEU A 47 3.27 -3.45 -10.69
N THR A 48 4.51 -2.99 -10.62
CA THR A 48 5.63 -3.70 -9.99
C THR A 48 6.08 -3.00 -8.70
N PRO A 49 5.30 -3.10 -7.60
CA PRO A 49 5.66 -2.47 -6.34
C PRO A 49 6.91 -3.10 -5.73
N GLN A 50 7.76 -2.25 -5.16
CA GLN A 50 8.92 -2.60 -4.35
C GLN A 50 8.60 -2.36 -2.88
N LEU A 51 9.06 -3.27 -2.01
CA LEU A 51 8.92 -3.15 -0.57
C LEU A 51 10.29 -2.85 0.04
N PHE A 52 10.33 -1.92 0.99
CA PHE A 52 11.55 -1.50 1.67
C PHE A 52 11.33 -1.48 3.17
N ASP A 53 12.20 -2.17 3.91
CA ASP A 53 12.16 -2.16 5.37
C ASP A 53 13.18 -1.15 5.91
N ALA A 54 12.69 -0.08 6.53
CA ALA A 54 13.56 0.89 7.21
C ALA A 54 14.09 0.33 8.55
N ALA A 55 13.31 -0.54 9.17
CA ALA A 55 13.62 -1.37 10.33
C ALA A 55 12.68 -2.59 10.30
N PRO A 56 12.92 -3.65 11.11
CA PRO A 56 12.03 -4.80 11.16
C PRO A 56 10.58 -4.38 11.43
N GLY A 57 9.66 -4.77 10.55
CA GLY A 57 8.24 -4.42 10.65
C GLY A 57 7.86 -3.03 10.12
N ARG A 58 8.82 -2.21 9.68
CA ARG A 58 8.61 -0.83 9.16
C ARG A 58 8.66 -0.79 7.63
N THR A 59 7.73 -1.49 6.99
CA THR A 59 7.75 -1.70 5.54
C THR A 59 7.06 -0.55 4.79
N SER A 60 7.78 0.06 3.84
CA SER A 60 7.24 1.01 2.87
C SER A 60 6.95 0.31 1.54
N VAL A 61 5.89 0.73 0.84
CA VAL A 61 5.55 0.27 -0.51
C VAL A 61 5.78 1.40 -1.50
N VAL A 62 6.56 1.16 -2.54
CA VAL A 62 6.82 2.12 -3.61
C VAL A 62 6.48 1.47 -4.95
N ALA A 63 5.60 2.10 -5.72
CA ALA A 63 5.28 1.68 -7.08
C ALA A 63 5.44 2.85 -8.04
N ARG A 64 5.90 2.56 -9.27
CA ARG A 64 6.02 3.54 -10.33
C ARG A 64 4.93 3.32 -11.36
N VAL A 65 4.09 4.34 -11.54
CA VAL A 65 3.19 4.43 -12.70
C VAL A 65 3.92 5.22 -13.78
N ALA A 66 4.04 4.64 -14.98
CA ALA A 66 4.65 5.35 -16.09
C ALA A 66 3.75 6.50 -16.54
N GLY A 67 4.31 7.71 -16.60
CA GLY A 67 3.63 8.86 -17.20
C GLY A 67 3.39 8.62 -18.69
N SER A 68 2.35 9.26 -19.23
CA SER A 68 2.07 9.28 -20.66
C SER A 68 3.15 10.02 -21.47
N ASP A 69 3.86 10.96 -20.84
CA ASP A 69 4.98 11.71 -21.39
C ASP A 69 6.20 11.58 -20.46
N ARG A 70 7.24 10.88 -20.93
CA ARG A 70 8.46 10.60 -20.14
C ARG A 70 9.47 11.75 -20.15
N SER A 71 9.26 12.79 -20.94
CA SER A 71 10.14 13.96 -20.98
C SER A 71 9.91 14.93 -19.82
N ARG A 72 8.77 14.80 -19.13
CA ARG A 72 8.42 15.63 -17.99
C ARG A 72 9.14 15.17 -16.71
N PRO A 73 9.47 16.10 -15.80
CA PRO A 73 10.04 15.73 -14.51
C PRO A 73 9.08 14.84 -13.72
N ALA A 74 9.61 14.08 -12.77
CA ALA A 74 8.77 13.39 -11.79
C ALA A 74 7.99 14.44 -10.98
N LEU A 75 6.70 14.19 -10.77
CA LEU A 75 5.83 14.97 -9.87
C LEU A 75 6.17 14.67 -8.40
#